data_AF-A0A890DHV2-F1
#
_entry.id   AF-A0A890DHV2-F1
#
_cell.length_a   1.000
_cell.length_b   1.000
_cell.length_c   1.000
_cell.angle_alpha   90.00
_cell.angle_beta   90.00
_cell.angle_gamma   90.00
#
_symmetry.space_group_name_H-M   'P 1'
#
loop_
_entity.id
_entity.type
_entity.pdbx_description
1 polymer ?
#
loop_
_entity_poly.entity_id
_entity_poly.type
_entity_poly.pdbx_seq_one_letter_code
_entity_poly.pdbx_strand_id
1 'polypeptide(L)'
;MPNWCSNRMYFSGEPAQIAEIKRLASGAVTPLYRRATNEGIQLFLAGSAGLLQITENIRSEQCPGVTAAGRAGLEIFGQSPSPDGKARYQPATAD
;
A
#
# COMPACT_ATOMS: atom_id res chain seq x y z
N MET A 1 -16.14 -7.67 -33.04
CA MET A 1 -15.66 -6.76 -31.98
C MET A 1 -16.87 -6.31 -31.18
N PRO A 2 -16.79 -6.25 -29.84
CA PRO A 2 -17.88 -5.68 -29.04
C PRO A 2 -18.11 -4.22 -29.45
N ASN A 3 -19.37 -3.76 -29.39
CA ASN A 3 -19.73 -2.38 -29.68
C ASN A 3 -19.12 -1.46 -28.61
N TRP A 4 -18.30 -0.50 -29.03
CA TRP A 4 -17.69 0.46 -28.09
C TRP A 4 -18.53 1.73 -28.04
N CYS A 5 -18.73 2.27 -26.85
CA CYS A 5 -19.47 3.52 -26.65
C CYS A 5 -18.61 4.72 -27.08
N SER A 6 -19.18 5.62 -27.88
CA SER A 6 -18.55 6.88 -28.28
C SER A 6 -18.85 7.99 -27.28
N ASN A 7 -18.29 7.89 -26.06
CA ASN A 7 -18.51 8.88 -25.01
C ASN A 7 -17.83 10.22 -25.35
N ARG A 8 -18.53 11.33 -25.10
CA ARG A 8 -18.02 12.70 -25.27
C ARG A 8 -18.22 13.48 -23.97
N MET A 9 -17.16 14.09 -23.45
CA MET A 9 -17.20 14.91 -22.23
C MET A 9 -16.65 16.30 -22.53
N TYR A 10 -17.22 17.31 -21.85
CA TYR A 10 -16.77 18.70 -21.87
C TYR A 10 -16.49 19.14 -20.44
N PHE A 11 -15.37 19.84 -20.24
CA PHE A 11 -14.93 20.33 -18.94
C PHE A 11 -14.76 21.85 -19.00
N SER A 12 -15.25 22.54 -17.97
CA SER A 12 -15.10 23.98 -17.77
C SER A 12 -14.64 24.23 -16.33
N GLY A 13 -13.73 25.17 -16.12
CA GLY A 13 -13.17 25.48 -14.81
C GLY A 13 -11.86 26.24 -14.92
N GLU A 14 -11.18 26.40 -13.79
CA GLU A 14 -9.90 27.11 -13.74
C GLU A 14 -8.83 26.45 -14.63
N PRO A 15 -7.97 27.21 -15.33
CA PRO A 15 -6.95 26.65 -16.21
C PRO A 15 -6.06 25.59 -15.55
N ALA A 16 -5.75 25.77 -14.26
CA ALA A 16 -4.96 24.81 -13.48
C ALA A 16 -5.68 23.45 -13.31
N GLN A 17 -6.99 23.46 -13.08
CA GLN A 17 -7.79 22.24 -12.96
C GLN A 17 -7.95 21.53 -14.30
N ILE A 18 -8.15 22.29 -15.39
CA ILE A 18 -8.20 21.74 -16.75
C ILE A 18 -6.84 21.13 -17.14
N ALA A 19 -5.73 21.74 -16.73
CA ALA A 19 -4.40 21.17 -16.94
C ALA A 19 -4.23 19.82 -16.22
N GLU A 20 -4.74 19.69 -14.99
CA GLU A 20 -4.69 18.42 -14.25
C GLU A 20 -5.56 17.34 -14.89
N ILE A 21 -6.76 17.67 -15.40
CA ILE A 21 -7.61 16.73 -16.15
C ILE A 21 -6.90 16.25 -17.42
N LYS A 22 -6.23 17.16 -18.15
CA LYS A 22 -5.43 16.79 -19.34
C LYS A 22 -4.25 15.89 -18.97
N ARG A 23 -3.59 16.15 -17.85
CA ARG A 23 -2.51 15.31 -17.33
C ARG A 23 -3.00 13.91 -16.99
N LEU A 24 -4.19 13.80 -16.37
CA LEU A 24 -4.85 12.52 -16.10
C LEU A 24 -5.22 11.79 -17.39
N ALA A 25 -5.85 12.46 -18.35
CA ALA A 25 -6.29 11.86 -19.62
C ALA A 25 -5.11 11.37 -20.49
N SER A 26 -3.95 12.03 -20.41
CA SER A 26 -2.71 11.62 -21.09
C SER A 26 -1.92 10.55 -20.32
N GLY A 27 -2.35 10.17 -19.12
CA GLY A 27 -1.65 9.20 -18.28
C GLY A 27 -0.39 9.75 -17.61
N ALA A 28 -0.16 11.07 -17.62
CA ALA A 28 0.99 11.72 -17.00
C ALA A 28 0.85 11.90 -15.47
N VAL A 29 -0.03 11.13 -14.83
CA VAL A 29 -0.26 11.09 -13.37
C VAL A 29 0.29 9.78 -12.82
N THR A 30 1.08 9.85 -11.75
CA THR A 30 1.56 8.66 -11.05
C THR A 30 0.40 7.98 -10.31
N PRO A 31 0.00 6.75 -10.69
CA PRO A 31 -1.09 6.06 -10.02
C PRO A 31 -0.60 5.43 -8.71
N LEU A 32 -0.73 6.16 -7.60
CA LEU A 32 -0.27 5.70 -6.28
C LEU A 32 -0.87 4.35 -5.87
N TYR A 33 -2.09 4.04 -6.31
CA TYR A 33 -2.74 2.77 -6.04
C TYR A 33 -1.92 1.58 -6.56
N ARG A 34 -1.21 1.70 -7.69
CA ARG A 34 -0.41 0.59 -8.23
C ARG A 34 0.73 0.22 -7.30
N ARG A 35 1.36 1.24 -6.70
CA ARG A 35 2.41 1.02 -5.71
C ARG A 35 1.85 0.31 -4.48
N ALA A 36 0.74 0.81 -3.93
CA ALA A 36 0.08 0.19 -2.79
C ALA A 36 -0.35 -1.27 -3.07
N THR A 37 -0.85 -1.56 -4.26
CA THR A 37 -1.18 -2.93 -4.69
C THR A 37 0.06 -3.81 -4.75
N ASN A 38 1.14 -3.34 -5.36
CA ASN A 38 2.38 -4.13 -5.49
C ASN A 38 3.01 -4.42 -4.13
N GLU A 39 3.09 -3.40 -3.26
CA GLU A 39 3.58 -3.57 -1.89
C GLU A 39 2.65 -4.48 -1.08
N GLY A 40 1.33 -4.34 -1.24
CA GLY A 40 0.34 -5.24 -0.62
C GLY A 40 0.49 -6.70 -1.05
N ILE A 41 0.75 -6.96 -2.33
CA ILE A 41 1.04 -8.31 -2.83
C ILE A 41 2.32 -8.86 -2.20
N GLN A 42 3.38 -8.05 -2.09
CA GLN A 42 4.62 -8.47 -1.44
C GLN A 42 4.39 -8.84 0.03
N LEU A 43 3.65 -8.01 0.77
CA LEU A 43 3.29 -8.28 2.16
C LEU A 43 2.47 -9.56 2.30
N PHE A 44 1.49 -9.78 1.41
CA PHE A 44 0.69 -11.00 1.39
C PHE A 44 1.54 -12.26 1.15
N LEU A 45 2.47 -12.20 0.20
CA LEU A 45 3.37 -13.32 -0.09
C LEU A 45 4.33 -13.58 1.08
N ALA A 46 4.89 -12.53 1.69
CA ALA A 46 5.76 -12.65 2.85
C ALA A 46 5.03 -13.21 4.08
N GLY A 47 3.76 -12.82 4.31
CA GLY A 47 2.91 -13.39 5.34
C GLY A 47 2.62 -14.87 5.10
N SER A 48 2.26 -15.22 3.86
CA SER A 48 1.98 -16.61 3.46
C SER A 48 3.22 -17.52 3.55
N ALA A 49 4.41 -16.97 3.30
CA ALA A 49 5.69 -17.65 3.48
C ALA A 49 6.16 -17.72 4.95
N GLY A 50 5.44 -17.07 5.87
CA GLY A 50 5.78 -17.01 7.30
C GLY A 50 6.93 -16.06 7.65
N LEU A 51 7.39 -15.24 6.70
CA LEU A 51 8.42 -14.21 6.92
C LEU A 51 7.87 -13.01 7.69
N LEU A 52 6.58 -12.73 7.52
CA LEU A 52 5.85 -11.76 8.32
C LEU A 52 4.81 -12.50 9.16
N GLN A 53 4.73 -12.13 10.43
CA GLN A 53 3.75 -12.68 11.37
C GLN A 53 2.95 -11.55 11.97
N ILE A 54 1.68 -11.83 12.22
CA ILE A 54 0.77 -10.90 12.87
C ILE A 54 1.05 -10.87 14.38
N THR A 55 0.96 -9.70 14.99
CA THR A 55 1.17 -9.56 16.44
C THR A 55 -0.09 -9.86 17.24
N GLU A 56 -1.25 -9.72 16.60
CA GLU A 56 -2.57 -10.04 17.13
C GLU A 56 -3.05 -11.36 16.53
N ASN A 57 -3.81 -12.15 17.28
CA ASN A 57 -4.31 -13.45 16.83
C ASN A 57 -5.55 -13.27 15.92
N ILE A 58 -5.35 -12.66 14.75
CA ILE A 58 -6.39 -12.44 13.74
C ILE A 58 -6.20 -13.45 12.62
N ARG A 59 -7.20 -14.28 12.34
CA ARG A 59 -7.15 -15.19 11.19
C ARG A 59 -7.79 -14.55 9.98
N SER A 60 -7.15 -14.67 8.82
CA SER A 60 -7.80 -14.34 7.55
C SER A 60 -8.73 -15.49 7.14
N GLU A 61 -10.02 -15.21 6.96
CA GLU A 61 -10.99 -16.22 6.50
C GLU A 61 -10.84 -16.53 5.01
N GLN A 62 -10.57 -15.50 4.19
CA GLN A 62 -10.42 -15.64 2.74
C GLN A 62 -9.13 -16.37 2.35
N CYS A 63 -8.05 -16.16 3.11
CA CYS A 63 -6.75 -16.76 2.84
C CYS A 63 -6.05 -17.19 4.15
N PRO A 64 -6.46 -18.30 4.79
CA PRO A 64 -5.92 -18.71 6.09
C PRO A 64 -4.38 -18.87 6.11
N GLY A 65 -3.80 -19.25 4.96
CA GLY A 65 -2.36 -19.40 4.77
C GLY A 65 -1.54 -18.13 5.07
N VAL A 66 -2.11 -16.94 4.88
CA VAL A 66 -1.41 -15.66 5.10
C VAL A 66 -1.09 -15.39 6.58
N THR A 67 -1.83 -16.05 7.48
CA THR A 67 -1.69 -15.93 8.94
C THR A 67 -1.28 -17.25 9.61
N ALA A 68 -0.97 -18.28 8.80
CA ALA A 68 -0.76 -19.64 9.30
C ALA A 68 0.50 -19.80 10.16
N ALA A 69 1.51 -18.94 9.95
CA ALA A 69 2.74 -18.92 10.75
C ALA A 69 2.50 -18.46 12.21
N GLY A 70 1.31 -17.95 12.54
CA GLY A 70 0.95 -17.59 13.91
C GLY A 70 1.52 -16.24 14.35
N ARG A 71 1.71 -16.09 15.67
CA ARG A 71 2.13 -14.85 16.34
C ARG A 71 3.64 -14.84 16.56
N ALA A 72 4.34 -13.86 16.00
CA ALA A 72 5.72 -13.53 16.38
C ALA A 72 5.72 -12.44 17.47
N GLY A 73 6.81 -12.36 18.23
CA GLY A 73 7.14 -11.13 18.96
C GLY A 73 7.26 -9.96 17.97
N LEU A 74 7.00 -8.74 18.44
CA LEU A 74 7.10 -7.53 17.60
C LEU A 74 8.58 -7.28 17.23
N GLU A 75 9.02 -7.83 16.11
CA GLU A 75 10.27 -7.47 15.46
C GLU A 75 9.94 -6.70 14.17
N ILE A 76 10.17 -5.38 14.20
CA ILE A 76 10.05 -4.56 13.01
C ILE A 76 11.31 -4.80 12.16
N PHE A 77 11.15 -5.39 10.99
CA PHE A 77 12.25 -5.64 10.07
C PHE A 77 12.95 -4.31 9.71
N GLY A 78 14.20 -4.13 10.15
CA GLY A 78 14.98 -2.90 9.97
C GLY A 78 15.06 -1.95 11.17
N GLN A 79 14.42 -2.27 12.30
CA GLN A 79 14.66 -1.58 13.58
C GLN A 79 15.21 -2.58 14.59
N SER A 80 16.49 -2.41 14.95
CA SER A 80 17.12 -3.21 16.00
C SER A 80 16.32 -3.03 17.30
N PRO A 81 15.88 -4.11 17.96
CA PRO A 81 15.09 -4.00 19.18
C PRO A 81 15.93 -3.34 20.27
N SER A 82 15.38 -2.28 20.87
CA SER A 82 15.96 -1.69 22.09
C SER A 82 15.95 -2.75 23.21
N PRO A 83 17.05 -2.96 23.96
CA PRO A 83 17.15 -4.01 24.98
C PRO A 83 16.08 -3.91 26.08
N ASP A 84 15.43 -2.76 26.21
CA ASP A 84 14.39 -2.50 27.22
C ASP A 84 12.95 -2.75 26.71
N GLY A 85 12.77 -3.25 25.47
CA GLY A 85 11.45 -3.56 24.90
C GLY A 85 10.54 -2.34 24.65
N LYS A 86 11.07 -1.13 24.78
CA LYS A 86 10.36 0.13 24.51
C LYS A 86 10.75 0.62 23.11
N ALA A 87 9.80 0.65 22.18
CA ALA A 87 9.96 1.39 20.93
C ALA A 87 10.04 2.89 21.25
N ARG A 88 11.24 3.47 21.22
CA ARG A 88 11.41 4.93 21.28
C ARG A 88 11.31 5.47 19.86
N TYR A 89 10.22 6.19 19.59
CA TYR A 89 10.16 7.08 18.44
C TYR A 89 11.15 8.24 18.66
N GLN A 90 12.16 8.36 17.81
CA GLN A 90 12.98 9.56 17.69
C GLN A 90 12.51 10.32 16.44
N PRO A 91 11.88 11.51 16.58
CA PRO A 91 11.58 12.33 15.42
C PRO A 91 12.91 12.79 14.79
N ALA A 92 13.00 12.71 13.47
CA ALA A 92 14.11 13.27 12.73
C ALA A 92 14.14 14.79 12.98
N THR A 93 15.26 15.28 13.52
CA THR A 93 15.57 16.72 13.52
C THR A 93 15.67 17.17 12.07
N ALA A 94 14.86 18.15 11.70
CA ALA A 94 15.03 18.87 10.46
C ALA A 94 16.25 19.79 10.61
N ASP A 95 17.29 19.51 9.83
CA ASP A 95 18.32 20.47 9.42
C ASP A 95 18.05 20.87 7.96
#